data_AF-A0A4Y7RAU0-F1
#
_entry.id   AF-A0A4Y7RAU0-F1
#
_cell.length_a   1.000
_cell.length_b   1.000
_cell.length_c   1.000
_cell.angle_alpha   90.00
_cell.angle_beta   90.00
_cell.angle_gamma   90.00
#
_symmetry.space_group_name_H-M   'P 1'
#
loop_
_entity.id
_entity.type
_entity.pdbx_description
1 polymer ?
#
loop_
_entity_poly.entity_id
_entity_poly.type
_entity_poly.pdbx_seq_one_letter_code
_entity_poly.pdbx_strand_id
1 'polypeptide(L)' 'MEIATVKELYAQKENYLNKKIQINGWVRTVRASKTFGFIEHVRILKELCPL' A
#
# COMPACT_ATOMS: atom_id res chain seq x y z
N MET A 1 1.15 -1.00 15.40
CA MET A 1 1.63 -1.42 14.06
C MET A 1 1.73 -0.15 13.23
N GLU A 2 2.85 0.11 12.57
CA GLU A 2 3.09 1.37 11.85
C GLU A 2 2.26 1.41 10.56
N ILE A 3 1.60 2.55 10.31
CA ILE A 3 0.83 2.79 9.09
C ILE A 3 1.72 3.59 8.13
N ALA A 4 1.96 3.05 6.94
CA ALA A 4 2.76 3.70 5.90
C ALA A 4 1.96 3.84 4.60
N THR A 5 2.24 4.89 3.84
CA THR A 5 1.68 5.05 2.50
C THR A 5 2.54 4.36 1.44
N VAL A 6 1.91 3.99 0.32
CA VAL A 6 2.63 3.43 -0.85
C VAL A 6 3.74 4.39 -1.31
N LYS A 7 3.51 5.71 -1.26
CA LYS A 7 4.51 6.72 -1.65
C LYS A 7 5.76 6.64 -0.78
N GLU A 8 5.60 6.53 0.54
CA GLU A 8 6.72 6.42 1.48
C GLU A 8 7.51 5.12 1.28
N LEU A 9 6.81 4.02 0.97
CA LEU A 9 7.47 2.75 0.66
C LEU A 9 8.35 2.83 -0.57
N TYR A 10 7.93 3.56 -1.61
CA TYR A 10 8.76 3.79 -2.78
C TYR A 10 9.93 4.74 -2.51
N ALA A 11 9.73 5.74 -1.66
CA ALA A 11 10.74 6.76 -1.35
C ALA A 11 11.80 6.29 -0.34
N GLN A 12 11.43 5.46 0.64
CA GLN A 12 12.26 5.08 1.79
C GLN A 12 12.28 3.56 2.00
N LYS A 13 12.51 2.80 0.93
CA LYS A 13 12.45 1.32 0.92
C LYS A 13 13.24 0.67 2.07
N GLU A 14 14.45 1.14 2.33
CA GLU A 14 15.36 0.61 3.35
C GLU A 14 14.77 0.68 4.77
N ASN A 15 13.96 1.71 5.06
CA ASN A 15 13.36 1.88 6.38
C ASN A 15 12.29 0.84 6.70
N TYR A 16 11.75 0.16 5.68
CA TYR A 16 10.63 -0.76 5.79
C TYR A 16 11.00 -2.21 5.45
N LEU A 17 12.25 -2.48 5.08
CA LEU A 17 12.75 -3.84 4.86
C LEU A 17 12.62 -4.67 6.14
N ASN A 18 12.13 -5.91 6.00
CA ASN A 18 11.92 -6.86 7.08
C ASN A 18 10.99 -6.38 8.21
N LYS A 19 10.23 -5.29 8.01
CA LYS A 19 9.24 -4.79 8.97
C LYS A 19 7.83 -5.18 8.56
N LYS A 20 6.99 -5.48 9.55
CA LYS A 20 5.56 -5.65 9.35
C LYS A 20 4.88 -4.28 9.47
N ILE A 21 4.32 -3.82 8.36
CA ILE A 21 3.61 -2.53 8.26
C ILE A 21 2.15 -2.74 7.88
N GLN A 22 1.35 -1.71 8.10
CA GLN A 22 -0.03 -1.64 7.62
C GLN A 22 -0.15 -0.56 6.54
N ILE A 23 -0.93 -0.84 5.49
CA ILE A 23 -1.22 0.11 4.42
C ILE A 23 -2.74 0.26 4.33
N ASN A 24 -3.22 1.49 4.28
CA ASN A 24 -4.63 1.80 4.10
C ASN A 24 -4.87 2.35 2.69
N GLY A 25 -5.86 1.82 1.97
CA GLY A 25 -6.20 2.32 0.63
C GLY A 25 -7.24 1.47 -0.08
N TRP A 26 -7.63 1.93 -1.27
CA TRP A 26 -8.58 1.26 -2.13
C TRP A 26 -7.86 0.50 -3.22
N VAL A 27 -8.07 -0.82 -3.28
CA VAL A 27 -7.55 -1.65 -4.36
C VAL A 27 -8.34 -1.40 -5.63
N ARG A 28 -7.66 -1.10 -6.74
CA ARG A 28 -8.27 -0.88 -8.06
C ARG A 28 -8.25 -2.13 -8.92
N THR A 29 -7.15 -2.87 -8.89
CA THR A 29 -6.97 -4.09 -9.68
C THR A 29 -6.28 -5.15 -8.85
N VAL A 30 -6.83 -6.36 -8.87
CA VAL A 30 -6.24 -7.56 -8.29
C VAL A 30 -6.04 -8.57 -9.41
N ARG A 31 -4.83 -9.12 -9.51
CA ARG A 31 -4.49 -10.23 -10.40
C ARG A 31 -4.19 -11.43 -9.54
N ALA A 32 -5.04 -12.44 -9.59
CA ALA A 32 -4.82 -13.70 -8.89
C ALA A 32 -4.43 -14.79 -9.88
N SER A 33 -3.35 -15.50 -9.55
CA SER A 33 -2.94 -16.77 -10.13
C SER A 33 -3.18 -17.88 -9.11
N LYS A 34 -3.05 -19.14 -9.53
CA LYS A 34 -3.37 -20.30 -8.68
C LYS A 34 -2.59 -20.35 -7.35
N THR A 35 -1.40 -19.76 -7.30
CA THR A 35 -0.50 -19.79 -6.12
C THR A 35 -0.09 -18.40 -5.62
N PHE A 36 -0.35 -17.33 -6.37
CA PHE A 36 0.11 -15.97 -6.06
C PHE A 36 -0.92 -14.93 -6.46
N GLY A 37 -1.04 -13.86 -5.68
CA GLY A 37 -1.88 -12.70 -5.99
C GLY A 37 -1.07 -11.42 -6.00
N PHE A 38 -1.35 -10.56 -6.96
CA PHE A 38 -0.78 -9.21 -7.08
C PHE A 38 -1.88 -8.17 -6.95
N ILE A 39 -1.54 -7.06 -6.30
CA ILE A 39 -2.35 -5.85 -6.24
C ILE A 39 -1.60 -4.80 -7.05
N GLU A 40 -2.10 -4.45 -8.23
CA GLU A 40 -1.37 -3.57 -9.18
C GLU A 40 -1.55 -2.09 -8.87
N HIS A 41 -2.77 -1.68 -8.48
CA HIS A 41 -3.07 -0.29 -8.16
C HIS A 41 -3.78 -0.19 -6.82
N VAL A 42 -3.17 0.53 -5.88
CA VAL A 42 -3.81 0.97 -4.64
C VAL A 42 -3.97 2.48 -4.70
N ARG A 43 -5.22 2.97 -4.67
CA ARG A 43 -5.48 4.39 -4.48
C ARG A 43 -5.48 4.68 -2.99
N ILE A 44 -4.47 5.40 -2.55
CA ILE A 44 -4.45 6.01 -1.22
C ILE A 44 -5.41 7.21 -1.25
N LEU A 45 -6.35 7.26 -0.31
CA LEU A 45 -7.10 8.48 -0.05
C LEU A 45 -6.13 9.50 0.53
N LYS A 46 -5.54 10.31 -0.34
CA LYS A 46 -4.87 11.52 0.10
C LYS A 46 -5.98 12.54 0.31
N GLU A 47 -6.43 12.65 1.57
CA GLU A 47 -7.38 13.65 2.03
C GLU A 47 -8.70 13.63 1.25
N LEU A 48 -9.65 12.78 1.68
CA LEU A 48 -11.04 13.16 1.54
C LEU A 48 -11.22 14.37 2.45
N CYS A 49 -11.12 15.54 1.82
CA CYS A 49 -11.68 16.84 2.19
C CYS A 49 -11.92 17.05 3.69
N PRO A 50 -11.17 17.95 4.36
CA PRO A 50 -11.67 18.52 5.60
C PRO A 50 -12.98 19.26 5.29
N LEU A 51 -14.11 18.63 5.63
CA LEU A 51 -15.33 19.35 5.97
C LEU A 51 -15.28 19.68 7.46
#